data_AF-W7DGU9-F1
#
_entry.id   AF-W7DGU9-F1
#
_cell.length_a   1.000
_cell.length_b   1.000
_cell.length_c   1.000
_cell.angle_alpha   90.00
_cell.angle_beta   90.00
_cell.angle_gamma   90.00
#
_symmetry.space_group_name_H-M   'P 1'
#
loop_
_entity.id
_entity.type
_entity.pdbx_description
1 polymer ?
#
loop_
_entity_poly.entity_id
_entity_poly.type
_entity_poly.pdbx_seq_one_letter_code
_entity_poly.pdbx_strand_id
1 'polypeptide(L)'
;MRKKWLWALLIVIVLISLIGGGKMFMDKRKKKKEKLESGKRQSVELLKKKFTDIKKVDIERTGYNKMTGFYRMVVKMTNTEGRTARFDYGYVKKQNELSTIGLVDEKVPKKGDYN
;
A
#
# COMPACT_ATOMS: atom_id res chain seq x y z
N MET A 1 -40.02 41.65 -6.96
CA MET A 1 -39.14 40.99 -5.97
C MET A 1 -39.11 39.46 -6.17
N ARG A 2 -38.53 38.94 -7.26
CA ARG A 2 -38.52 37.47 -7.55
C ARG A 2 -37.18 36.88 -8.01
N LYS A 3 -36.13 37.70 -8.21
CA LYS A 3 -34.81 37.24 -8.69
C LYS A 3 -33.81 36.94 -7.56
N LYS A 4 -33.82 37.71 -6.46
CA LYS A 4 -32.83 37.56 -5.36
C LYS A 4 -32.92 36.21 -4.63
N TRP A 5 -34.12 35.63 -4.52
CA TRP A 5 -34.31 34.32 -3.87
C TRP A 5 -33.79 33.16 -4.73
N LEU A 6 -33.87 33.25 -6.06
CA LEU A 6 -33.28 32.27 -6.97
C LEU A 6 -31.74 32.22 -6.86
N TRP A 7 -31.09 33.37 -6.71
CA TRP A 7 -29.64 33.44 -6.46
C TRP A 7 -29.26 32.84 -5.10
N ALA A 8 -30.05 33.09 -4.06
CA ALA A 8 -29.83 32.47 -2.75
C ALA A 8 -29.98 30.95 -2.81
N LEU A 9 -30.96 30.43 -3.55
CA LEU A 9 -31.21 29.00 -3.73
C LEU A 9 -30.07 28.32 -4.52
N LEU A 10 -29.55 28.99 -5.55
CA LEU A 10 -28.37 28.53 -6.30
C LEU A 10 -27.12 28.43 -5.42
N ILE A 11 -26.86 29.43 -4.57
CA ILE A 11 -25.71 29.42 -3.64
C ILE A 11 -25.81 28.24 -2.66
N VAL A 12 -27.00 27.97 -2.13
CA VAL A 12 -27.23 26.84 -1.21
C VAL A 12 -26.99 25.49 -1.91
N ILE A 13 -27.46 25.33 -3.15
CA ILE A 13 -27.23 24.10 -3.94
C ILE A 13 -25.73 23.88 -4.19
N VAL A 14 -25.00 24.94 -4.54
CA VAL A 14 -23.54 24.87 -4.76
C VAL A 14 -22.82 24.48 -3.47
N LEU A 15 -23.17 25.07 -2.33
CA LEU A 15 -22.58 24.73 -1.02
C LEU A 15 -22.83 23.26 -0.63
N ILE A 16 -24.04 22.75 -0.83
CA ILE A 16 -24.37 21.34 -0.56
C ILE A 16 -23.57 20.41 -1.47
N SER A 17 -23.42 20.76 -2.76
CA SER A 17 -22.66 19.96 -3.72
C SER A 17 -21.17 19.86 -3.38
N LEU A 18 -20.57 20.94 -2.86
CA LEU A 18 -19.17 20.97 -2.43
C LEU A 18 -18.93 20.11 -1.18
N ILE A 19 -19.86 20.13 -0.22
CA ILE A 19 -19.78 19.32 1.00
C ILE A 19 -19.97 17.83 0.68
N GLY A 20 -20.97 17.49 -0.13
CA GLY A 20 -21.27 16.10 -0.51
C GLY A 20 -20.18 15.48 -1.40
N GLY A 21 -19.74 16.23 -2.42
CA GLY A 21 -18.67 15.81 -3.32
C GLY A 21 -17.35 15.61 -2.59
N GLY A 22 -16.90 16.63 -1.84
CA GLY A 22 -15.63 16.60 -1.12
C GLY A 22 -15.52 15.45 -0.12
N LYS A 23 -16.60 15.16 0.62
CA LYS A 23 -16.65 14.05 1.59
C LYS A 23 -16.49 12.69 0.91
N MET A 24 -17.19 12.45 -0.21
CA MET A 24 -17.09 11.19 -0.95
C MET A 24 -15.67 10.94 -1.48
N PHE A 25 -14.99 11.99 -1.96
CA PHE A 25 -13.59 11.89 -2.41
C PHE A 25 -12.64 11.55 -1.25
N MET A 26 -12.80 12.20 -0.10
CA MET A 26 -12.01 11.90 1.11
C MET A 26 -12.22 10.47 1.59
N ASP A 27 -13.46 9.98 1.60
CA ASP A 27 -13.77 8.62 2.04
C ASP A 27 -13.16 7.55 1.13
N LYS A 28 -13.19 7.76 -0.19
CA LYS A 28 -12.50 6.87 -1.15
C LYS A 28 -10.99 6.82 -0.90
N ARG A 29 -10.36 7.96 -0.59
CA ARG A 29 -8.93 8.03 -0.26
C ARG A 29 -8.60 7.32 1.05
N LYS A 30 -9.41 7.53 2.09
CA LYS A 30 -9.27 6.84 3.39
C LYS A 30 -9.36 5.33 3.23
N LYS A 31 -10.43 4.83 2.60
CA LYS A 31 -10.65 3.40 2.34
C LYS A 31 -9.49 2.78 1.54
N LYS A 32 -8.93 3.52 0.57
CA LYS A 32 -7.77 3.06 -0.20
C LYS A 32 -6.50 2.97 0.65
N LYS A 33 -6.24 3.96 1.50
CA LYS A 33 -5.09 3.97 2.42
C LYS A 33 -5.20 2.81 3.42
N GLU A 34 -6.37 2.61 4.00
CA GLU A 34 -6.65 1.52 4.94
C GLU A 34 -6.47 0.13 4.30
N LYS A 35 -6.95 -0.05 3.06
CA LYS A 35 -6.74 -1.29 2.30
C LYS A 35 -5.26 -1.58 1.99
N LEU A 36 -4.46 -0.54 1.76
CA LEU A 36 -3.02 -0.65 1.53
C LEU A 36 -2.30 -1.03 2.82
N GLU A 37 -2.59 -0.33 3.92
CA GLU A 37 -1.98 -0.58 5.22
C GLU A 37 -2.34 -1.95 5.80
N SER A 38 -3.60 -2.39 5.66
CA SER A 38 -3.99 -3.76 6.04
C SER A 38 -3.21 -4.83 5.27
N GLY A 39 -3.03 -4.66 3.95
CA GLY A 39 -2.25 -5.60 3.14
C GLY A 39 -0.78 -5.66 3.56
N LYS A 40 -0.16 -4.51 3.86
CA LYS A 40 1.21 -4.47 4.40
C LYS A 40 1.30 -5.22 5.73
N ARG A 41 0.40 -4.94 6.68
CA ARG A 41 0.39 -5.60 8.00
C ARG A 41 0.27 -7.12 7.88
N GLN A 42 -0.69 -7.61 7.10
CA GLN A 42 -0.89 -9.05 6.88
C GLN A 42 0.34 -9.70 6.25
N SER A 43 0.92 -9.06 5.24
CA SER A 43 2.12 -9.58 4.59
C SER A 43 3.35 -9.65 5.51
N VAL A 44 3.50 -8.70 6.45
CA VAL A 44 4.59 -8.72 7.45
C VAL A 44 4.34 -9.78 8.50
N GLU A 45 3.08 -10.01 8.90
CA GLU A 45 2.73 -11.07 9.83
C GLU A 45 3.10 -12.45 9.27
N LEU A 46 2.78 -12.71 7.99
CA LEU A 46 3.18 -13.94 7.32
C LEU A 46 4.70 -14.08 7.21
N LEU A 47 5.39 -12.97 6.95
CA LEU A 47 6.85 -12.95 6.92
C LEU A 47 7.45 -13.35 8.27
N LYS A 48 6.91 -12.80 9.37
CA LYS A 48 7.28 -13.15 10.75
C LYS A 48 6.96 -14.60 11.13
N LYS A 49 5.91 -15.19 10.55
CA LYS A 49 5.61 -16.62 10.74
C LYS A 49 6.58 -17.52 9.96
N LYS A 50 7.07 -17.07 8.81
CA LYS A 50 7.99 -17.84 7.95
C LYS A 50 9.42 -17.88 8.49
N PHE A 51 9.86 -16.81 9.15
CA PHE A 51 11.21 -16.72 9.71
C PHE A 51 11.13 -16.62 11.24
N THR A 52 11.67 -17.62 11.94
CA THR A 52 11.55 -17.81 13.39
C THR A 52 12.22 -16.71 14.23
N ASP A 53 13.20 -16.01 13.66
CA ASP A 53 14.11 -15.14 14.42
C ASP A 53 14.03 -13.66 14.03
N ILE A 54 12.86 -13.18 13.62
CA ILE A 54 12.69 -11.77 13.23
C ILE A 54 12.52 -10.87 14.46
N LYS A 55 13.45 -9.93 14.64
CA LYS A 55 13.32 -8.81 15.57
C LYS A 55 12.55 -7.65 14.97
N LYS A 56 12.88 -7.27 13.72
CA LYS A 56 12.31 -6.09 13.04
C LYS A 56 12.14 -6.31 11.54
N VAL A 57 11.10 -5.73 10.97
CA VAL A 57 10.89 -5.63 9.51
C VAL A 57 10.58 -4.18 9.18
N ASP A 58 11.48 -3.53 8.46
CA ASP A 58 11.29 -2.19 7.93
C ASP A 58 10.89 -2.28 6.46
N ILE A 59 9.71 -1.76 6.10
CA ILE A 59 9.27 -1.71 4.70
C ILE A 59 9.87 -0.46 4.05
N GLU A 60 10.76 -0.66 3.09
CA GLU A 60 11.38 0.44 2.33
C GLU A 60 10.51 0.87 1.16
N ARG A 61 9.95 -0.10 0.42
CA ARG A 61 9.14 0.17 -0.78
C ARG A 61 7.96 -0.80 -0.88
N THR A 62 6.86 -0.32 -1.43
CA THR A 62 5.67 -1.13 -1.69
C THR A 62 5.11 -0.81 -3.08
N GLY A 63 5.12 -1.79 -3.97
CA GLY A 63 4.33 -1.83 -5.18
C GLY A 63 3.00 -2.56 -4.93
N TYR A 64 1.91 -2.07 -5.53
CA TYR A 64 0.61 -2.73 -5.44
C TYR A 64 -0.08 -2.75 -6.80
N ASN A 65 -0.34 -3.94 -7.31
CA ASN A 65 -1.15 -4.15 -8.49
C ASN A 65 -2.63 -4.33 -8.06
N LYS A 66 -3.44 -3.30 -8.35
CA LYS A 66 -4.87 -3.30 -8.00
C LYS A 66 -5.69 -4.37 -8.72
N MET A 67 -5.28 -4.76 -9.92
CA MET A 67 -6.02 -5.71 -10.75
C MET A 67 -5.88 -7.13 -10.18
N THR A 68 -4.66 -7.51 -9.83
CA THR A 68 -4.37 -8.86 -9.30
C THR A 68 -4.49 -8.94 -7.78
N GLY A 69 -4.42 -7.80 -7.07
CA GLY A 69 -4.32 -7.77 -5.61
C GLY A 69 -2.93 -8.15 -5.09
N PHE A 70 -1.92 -8.11 -5.97
CA PHE A 70 -0.54 -8.46 -5.66
C PHE A 70 0.23 -7.27 -5.09
N TYR A 71 0.95 -7.51 -4.01
CA TYR A 71 1.88 -6.58 -3.39
C TYR A 71 3.30 -7.05 -3.67
N ARG A 72 4.19 -6.13 -4.05
CA ARG A 72 5.63 -6.36 -4.09
C ARG A 72 6.28 -5.45 -3.05
N MET A 73 7.00 -6.01 -2.10
CA MET A 73 7.59 -5.24 -1.02
C MET A 73 9.09 -5.40 -1.00
N VAL A 74 9.81 -4.31 -0.79
CA VAL A 74 11.25 -4.34 -0.46
C VAL A 74 11.36 -4.06 1.02
N VAL A 75 12.02 -4.95 1.75
CA VAL A 75 12.16 -4.85 3.20
C VAL A 75 13.61 -4.97 3.63
N LYS A 76 13.91 -4.32 4.75
CA LYS A 76 15.08 -4.60 5.56
C LYS A 76 14.63 -5.35 6.80
N MET A 77 15.07 -6.59 6.93
CA MET A 77 14.77 -7.46 8.06
C MET A 77 15.97 -7.48 9.01
N THR A 78 15.73 -7.39 10.30
CA THR A 78 16.73 -7.57 11.36
C THR A 78 16.36 -8.79 12.18
N ASN A 79 17.29 -9.73 12.35
CA ASN A 79 17.08 -10.89 13.20
C ASN A 79 17.32 -10.58 14.68
N THR A 80 17.04 -11.52 15.57
CA THR A 80 17.26 -11.41 17.02
C THR A 80 18.73 -11.16 17.39
N GLU A 81 19.66 -11.67 16.58
CA GLU A 81 21.12 -11.47 16.72
C GLU A 81 21.59 -10.10 16.19
N GLY A 82 20.71 -9.28 15.63
CA GLY A 82 21.05 -7.95 15.08
C GLY A 82 21.58 -7.96 13.65
N ARG A 83 21.68 -9.11 12.99
CA ARG A 83 22.05 -9.22 11.57
C ARG A 83 20.92 -8.71 10.69
N THR A 84 21.26 -8.01 9.61
CA THR A 84 20.27 -7.43 8.70
C THR A 84 20.38 -8.00 7.30
N ALA A 85 19.24 -8.33 6.70
CA ALA A 85 19.13 -8.74 5.30
C ALA A 85 18.13 -7.84 4.57
N ARG A 86 18.42 -7.53 3.31
CA ARG A 86 17.55 -6.74 2.44
C ARG A 86 17.08 -7.62 1.27
N PHE A 87 15.77 -7.70 1.10
CA PHE A 87 15.18 -8.54 0.07
C PHE A 87 13.82 -8.00 -0.35
N ASP A 88 13.36 -8.43 -1.52
CA ASP A 88 12.02 -8.20 -1.99
C ASP A 88 11.17 -9.46 -1.88
N TYR A 89 9.88 -9.28 -1.66
CA TYR A 89 8.95 -10.39 -1.67
C TYR A 89 7.57 -10.03 -2.23
N GLY A 90 6.91 -11.04 -2.77
CA GLY A 90 5.53 -10.95 -3.23
C GLY A 90 4.53 -11.30 -2.14
N TYR A 91 3.35 -10.67 -2.17
CA TYR A 91 2.22 -11.05 -1.33
C TYR A 91 0.92 -10.97 -2.13
N VAL A 92 0.15 -12.07 -2.16
CA VAL A 92 -1.13 -12.14 -2.86
C VAL A 92 -2.25 -12.02 -1.83
N LYS A 93 -2.89 -10.84 -1.74
CA LYS A 93 -3.88 -10.57 -0.69
C LYS A 93 -5.09 -11.51 -0.72
N LYS A 94 -5.54 -11.92 -1.92
CA LYS A 94 -6.70 -12.81 -2.07
C LYS A 94 -6.44 -14.22 -1.53
N GLN A 95 -5.21 -14.69 -1.63
CA GLN A 95 -4.79 -16.01 -1.14
C GLN A 95 -4.23 -15.94 0.27
N ASN A 96 -3.90 -14.74 0.75
CA ASN A 96 -3.21 -14.49 2.00
C ASN A 96 -1.88 -15.27 2.11
N GLU A 97 -1.12 -15.26 1.02
CA GLU A 97 0.10 -16.04 0.89
C GLU A 97 1.28 -15.17 0.45
N LEU A 98 2.47 -15.52 0.95
CA LEU A 98 3.73 -15.00 0.44
C LEU A 98 4.06 -15.69 -0.87
N SER A 99 4.45 -14.89 -1.85
CA SER A 99 4.98 -15.34 -3.12
C SER A 99 6.47 -14.98 -3.20
N THR A 100 7.08 -15.25 -4.37
CA THR A 100 8.46 -14.94 -4.79
C THR A 100 9.26 -14.11 -3.80
N ILE A 101 10.27 -14.71 -3.17
CA ILE A 101 11.26 -14.01 -2.35
C ILE A 101 12.52 -13.87 -3.18
N GLY A 102 12.96 -12.63 -3.44
CA GLY A 102 14.18 -12.31 -4.17
C GLY A 102 15.16 -11.55 -3.27
N LEU A 103 16.41 -12.00 -3.18
CA LEU A 103 17.45 -11.24 -2.49
C LEU A 103 17.73 -9.96 -3.29
N VAL A 104 17.82 -8.83 -2.60
CA VAL A 104 18.07 -7.52 -3.25
C VAL A 104 19.57 -7.23 -3.38
N ASP A 105 20.45 -8.11 -2.89
CA ASP A 105 21.90 -7.99 -3.09
C ASP A 105 22.67 -9.33 -3.07
N GLU A 106 23.41 -9.59 -4.16
CA GLU A 106 24.83 -9.97 -4.07
C GLU A 106 25.66 -9.60 -5.32
N LYS A 107 25.06 -9.20 -6.45
CA LYS A 107 25.73 -8.53 -7.58
C LYS A 107 24.67 -7.92 -8.47
N VAL A 108 24.53 -6.59 -8.46
CA VAL A 108 23.66 -5.85 -9.39
C VAL A 108 24.01 -6.27 -10.82
N PRO A 109 23.10 -6.91 -11.60
CA PRO A 109 23.30 -7.04 -13.03
C PRO A 109 23.26 -5.62 -13.61
N LYS A 110 24.34 -5.20 -14.25
CA LYS A 110 24.33 -3.97 -15.05
C LYS A 110 23.32 -4.23 -16.17
N LYS A 111 22.37 -3.31 -16.33
CA LYS A 111 21.31 -3.32 -17.35
C LYS A 111 21.82 -3.90 -18.70
N GLY A 112 21.39 -5.10 -19.09
CA GLY A 112 21.67 -5.65 -20.43
C GLY A 112 21.91 -7.16 -20.56
N ASP A 113 22.21 -7.89 -19.49
CA ASP A 113 22.56 -9.32 -19.65
C ASP A 113 21.31 -10.21 -19.75
N TYR A 114 20.91 -10.50 -20.98
CA TYR A 114 20.09 -11.65 -21.34
C TYR A 114 21.00 -12.59 -22.16
N ASN A 115 21.21 -13.83 -21.67
CA ASN A 115 21.75 -14.92 -22.48
C ASN A 115 20.72 -15.35 -23.53
#